data_AF-A0A1R1X7S9-F1
#
_entry.id   AF-A0A1R1X7S9-F1
#
_cell.length_a   1.000
_cell.length_b   1.000
_cell.length_c   1.000
_cell.angle_alpha   90.00
_cell.angle_beta   90.00
_cell.angle_gamma   90.00
#
_symmetry.space_group_name_H-M   'P 1'
#
loop_
_entity.id
_entity.type
_entity.pdbx_description
1 polymer ?
#
loop_
_entity_poly.entity_id
_entity_poly.type
_entity_poly.pdbx_seq_one_letter_code
_entity_poly.pdbx_strand_id
1 'polypeptide(L)'
;SSRAESRLYQSWGGSVINMTSVPEAKLAREAEIAYQMVCMATDYDSWRINEEPVSTATVMLQLSKNGLNAARLLKAVLPKVELKLYNSDTNPTDFTKTGSILQNSIFMPKDLISPEQLHNLKFMFPNEF
;
A
#
# COMPACT_ATOMS: atom_id res chain seq x y z
N SER A 1 -7.49 2.34 19.36
CA SER A 1 -6.37 3.03 20.02
C SER A 1 -6.83 3.52 21.38
N SER A 2 -5.96 3.59 22.39
CA SER A 2 -6.29 4.39 23.59
C SER A 2 -6.34 5.89 23.22
N ARG A 3 -7.01 6.70 24.04
CA ARG A 3 -7.07 8.17 23.82
C ARG A 3 -5.68 8.81 23.86
N ALA A 4 -4.81 8.30 24.73
CA ALA A 4 -3.44 8.76 24.85
C ALA A 4 -2.65 8.48 23.57
N GLU A 5 -2.76 7.25 23.04
CA GLU A 5 -2.14 6.87 21.75
C GLU A 5 -2.67 7.72 20.59
N SER A 6 -3.99 7.97 20.51
CA SER A 6 -4.56 8.76 19.41
C SER A 6 -4.02 10.19 19.40
N ARG A 7 -3.88 10.81 20.59
CA ARG A 7 -3.24 12.12 20.74
C ARG A 7 -1.74 12.11 20.43
N LEU A 8 -1.04 11.03 20.79
CA LEU A 8 0.37 10.86 20.44
C LEU A 8 0.55 10.81 18.92
N TYR A 9 -0.24 10.01 18.21
CA TYR A 9 -0.18 9.93 16.75
C TYR A 9 -0.51 11.26 16.07
N GLN A 10 -1.49 12.01 16.62
CA GLN A 10 -1.77 13.37 16.14
C GLN A 10 -0.59 14.32 16.37
N SER A 11 0.08 14.23 17.53
CA SER A 11 1.27 15.05 17.81
C SER A 11 2.43 14.76 16.85
N TRP A 12 2.49 13.55 16.30
CA TRP A 12 3.45 13.15 15.27
C TRP A 12 3.02 13.53 13.85
N GLY A 13 1.88 14.21 13.68
CA GLY A 13 1.35 14.58 12.37
C GLY A 13 0.56 13.46 11.66
N GLY A 14 0.26 12.36 12.36
CA GLY A 14 -0.57 11.28 11.84
C GLY A 14 -1.98 11.77 11.53
N SER A 15 -2.40 11.60 10.28
CA SER A 15 -3.73 12.04 9.81
C SER A 15 -4.76 10.90 9.73
N VAL A 16 -4.29 9.67 9.48
CA VAL A 16 -5.13 8.46 9.35
C VAL A 16 -4.42 7.32 10.05
N ILE A 17 -5.18 6.46 10.72
CA ILE A 17 -4.69 5.23 11.32
C ILE A 17 -5.27 4.01 10.59
N ASN A 18 -4.46 2.99 10.39
CA ASN A 18 -4.88 1.69 9.87
C ASN A 18 -3.98 0.59 10.43
N MET A 19 -4.29 -0.66 10.09
CA MET A 19 -3.56 -1.84 10.58
C MET A 19 -3.03 -2.74 9.46
N THR A 20 -3.17 -2.34 8.19
CA THR A 20 -2.88 -3.20 7.02
C THR A 20 -1.78 -2.65 6.11
N SER A 21 -1.54 -1.33 6.12
CA SER A 21 -0.60 -0.70 5.17
C SER A 21 0.86 -1.12 5.37
N VAL A 22 1.23 -1.49 6.60
CA VAL A 22 2.55 -2.02 6.92
C VAL A 22 2.34 -3.45 7.44
N PRO A 23 2.99 -4.48 6.86
CA PRO A 23 4.14 -4.43 5.95
C PRO A 23 3.83 -4.36 4.45
N GLU A 24 2.56 -4.34 4.04
CA GLU A 24 2.15 -4.45 2.62
C GLU A 24 2.87 -3.46 1.69
N ALA A 25 2.96 -2.18 2.07
CA ALA A 25 3.63 -1.15 1.27
C ALA A 25 5.14 -1.40 1.11
N LYS A 26 5.78 -2.02 2.11
CA LYS A 26 7.21 -2.38 2.05
C LYS A 26 7.42 -3.55 1.10
N LEU A 27 6.59 -4.60 1.22
CA LEU A 27 6.65 -5.76 0.35
C LEU A 27 6.37 -5.41 -1.12
N ALA A 28 5.39 -4.54 -1.37
CA ALA A 28 5.12 -4.06 -2.74
C ALA A 28 6.32 -3.31 -3.33
N ARG A 29 7.02 -2.50 -2.51
CA ARG A 29 8.24 -1.81 -2.93
C ARG A 29 9.39 -2.77 -3.20
N GLU A 30 9.58 -3.79 -2.35
CA GLU A 30 10.58 -4.84 -2.57
C GLU A 30 10.26 -5.66 -3.82
N ALA A 31 8.98 -5.89 -4.12
CA ALA A 31 8.50 -6.57 -5.32
C ALA A 31 8.54 -5.71 -6.61
N GLU A 32 9.06 -4.48 -6.55
CA GLU A 32 9.05 -3.50 -7.66
C GLU A 32 7.63 -3.16 -8.21
N ILE A 33 6.60 -3.39 -7.39
CA ILE A 33 5.20 -3.10 -7.70
C ILE A 33 4.87 -1.67 -7.27
N ALA A 34 4.27 -0.90 -8.18
CA ALA A 34 3.77 0.43 -7.86
C ALA A 34 2.59 0.34 -6.89
N TYR A 35 2.75 0.96 -5.73
CA TYR A 35 1.79 0.90 -4.64
C TYR A 35 1.20 2.29 -4.34
N GLN A 36 -0.13 2.39 -4.36
CA GLN A 36 -0.86 3.60 -4.00
C GLN A 36 -2.04 3.24 -3.10
N MET A 37 -2.07 3.82 -1.90
CA MET A 37 -3.16 3.62 -0.96
C MET A 37 -4.31 4.59 -1.23
N VAL A 38 -5.53 4.09 -1.04
CA VAL A 38 -6.75 4.89 -0.96
C VAL A 38 -7.35 4.68 0.42
N CYS A 39 -7.10 5.63 1.33
CA CYS A 39 -7.60 5.56 2.69
C CYS A 39 -9.02 6.13 2.76
N MET A 40 -10.00 5.31 3.16
CA MET A 40 -11.38 5.73 3.36
C MET A 40 -11.70 5.76 4.85
N ALA A 41 -11.97 6.95 5.38
CA ALA A 41 -12.31 7.12 6.78
C ALA A 41 -13.62 6.36 7.11
N THR A 42 -13.55 5.45 8.07
CA THR A 42 -14.70 4.73 8.62
C THR A 42 -15.24 5.39 9.88
N ASP A 43 -14.36 6.01 10.65
CA ASP A 43 -14.62 6.61 11.95
C ASP A 43 -13.49 7.59 12.30
N TYR A 44 -13.64 8.29 13.41
CA TYR A 44 -12.67 9.26 13.91
C TYR A 44 -11.79 8.71 15.03
N ASP A 45 -11.58 7.38 15.12
CA ASP A 45 -10.86 6.76 16.23
C ASP A 45 -11.37 7.27 17.60
N SER A 46 -10.57 7.16 18.66
CA SER A 46 -11.01 7.49 20.02
C SER A 46 -10.70 8.93 20.47
N TRP A 47 -10.17 9.81 19.60
CA TRP A 47 -9.72 11.15 20.01
C TRP A 47 -10.87 12.15 20.28
N ARG A 48 -12.03 11.96 19.65
CA ARG A 48 -13.21 12.81 19.89
C ARG A 48 -13.89 12.44 21.20
N ILE A 49 -14.10 13.44 22.05
CA ILE A 49 -14.68 13.25 23.41
C ILE A 49 -16.22 13.21 23.36
N ASN A 50 -16.83 13.87 22.37
CA ASN A 50 -18.27 14.06 22.26
C ASN A 50 -18.96 13.06 21.31
N GLU A 51 -18.22 12.14 20.70
CA GLU A 51 -18.76 11.08 19.84
C GLU A 51 -18.71 9.74 20.56
N GLU A 52 -19.66 8.86 20.24
CA GLU A 52 -19.71 7.52 20.82
C GLU A 52 -18.41 6.75 20.54
N PRO A 53 -17.93 5.94 21.49
CA PRO A 53 -16.78 5.07 21.27
C PRO A 53 -17.03 4.15 20.05
N VAL A 54 -15.97 3.88 19.29
CA VAL A 54 -16.03 3.11 18.04
C VAL A 54 -16.79 1.79 18.25
N SER A 55 -17.96 1.68 17.64
CA SER A 55 -18.74 0.44 17.60
C SER A 55 -18.45 -0.31 16.30
N THR A 56 -18.24 -1.62 16.41
CA THR A 56 -17.99 -2.50 15.27
C THR A 56 -19.13 -2.44 14.24
N ALA A 57 -20.36 -2.24 14.68
CA ALA A 57 -21.52 -2.10 13.81
C ALA A 57 -21.44 -0.84 12.91
N THR A 58 -21.03 0.30 13.48
CA THR A 58 -20.86 1.56 12.74
C THR A 58 -19.75 1.45 11.71
N VAL A 59 -18.63 0.81 12.08
CA VAL A 59 -17.51 0.56 11.17
C VAL A 59 -17.95 -0.31 9.99
N MET A 60 -18.69 -1.39 10.22
CA MET A 60 -19.14 -2.29 9.14
C MET A 60 -20.12 -1.61 8.17
N LEU A 61 -21.02 -0.79 8.70
CA LEU A 61 -21.96 -0.03 7.88
C LEU A 61 -21.23 1.00 7.00
N GLN A 62 -20.29 1.74 7.59
CA GLN A 62 -19.51 2.73 6.85
C GLN A 62 -18.54 2.05 5.85
N LEU A 63 -17.95 0.91 6.20
CA LEU A 63 -17.10 0.12 5.31
C LEU A 63 -17.88 -0.34 4.07
N SER A 64 -19.13 -0.77 4.23
CA SER A 64 -19.99 -1.19 3.13
C SER A 64 -20.31 -0.04 2.17
N LYS A 65 -20.60 1.15 2.71
CA LYS A 65 -20.80 2.38 1.92
C LYS A 65 -19.50 2.82 1.23
N ASN A 66 -18.38 2.77 1.94
CA ASN A 66 -17.06 3.10 1.42
C ASN A 66 -16.65 2.14 0.30
N GLY A 67 -17.00 0.85 0.38
CA GLY A 67 -16.74 -0.13 -0.67
C GLY A 67 -17.37 0.24 -2.01
N LEU A 68 -18.61 0.75 -2.01
CA LEU A 68 -19.26 1.23 -3.23
C LEU A 68 -18.55 2.47 -3.80
N ASN A 69 -18.10 3.39 -2.94
CA ASN A 69 -17.34 4.56 -3.37
C ASN A 69 -15.95 4.18 -3.90
N ALA A 70 -15.30 3.18 -3.30
CA ALA A 70 -14.03 2.61 -3.78
C ALA A 70 -14.18 2.04 -5.18
N ALA A 71 -15.23 1.25 -5.42
CA ALA A 71 -15.51 0.69 -6.73
C ALA A 71 -15.76 1.80 -7.78
N ARG A 72 -16.47 2.86 -7.42
CA ARG A 72 -16.69 4.02 -8.31
C ARG A 72 -15.40 4.76 -8.61
N LEU A 73 -14.57 5.01 -7.60
CA LEU A 73 -13.26 5.64 -7.76
C LEU A 73 -12.37 4.82 -8.70
N LEU A 74 -12.30 3.50 -8.46
CA LEU A 74 -11.48 2.60 -9.27
C LEU A 74 -11.92 2.60 -10.73
N LYS A 75 -13.24 2.54 -11.01
CA LYS A 75 -13.78 2.65 -12.38
C LYS A 75 -13.42 3.97 -13.06
N ALA A 76 -13.33 5.08 -12.32
CA ALA A 76 -12.98 6.38 -12.89
C ALA A 76 -11.46 6.56 -13.09
N VAL A 77 -10.64 5.91 -12.27
CA VAL A 77 -9.18 6.06 -12.29
C VAL A 77 -8.52 5.08 -13.25
N LEU A 78 -8.99 3.82 -13.32
CA LEU A 78 -8.39 2.77 -14.13
C LEU A 78 -8.16 3.17 -15.59
N PRO A 79 -9.13 3.75 -16.32
CA PRO A 79 -8.91 4.12 -17.73
C PRO A 79 -7.81 5.19 -17.90
N LYS A 80 -7.70 6.11 -16.94
CA LYS A 80 -6.66 7.17 -16.97
C LYS A 80 -5.27 6.62 -16.69
N VAL A 81 -5.18 5.62 -15.81
CA VAL A 81 -3.92 4.94 -15.49
C VAL A 81 -3.51 4.04 -16.65
N GLU A 82 -4.43 3.26 -17.20
CA GLU A 82 -4.24 2.40 -18.37
C GLU A 82 -3.69 3.19 -19.56
N LEU A 83 -4.34 4.30 -19.92
CA LEU A 83 -3.87 5.18 -20.99
C LEU A 83 -2.44 5.68 -20.74
N LYS A 84 -2.08 6.00 -19.49
CA LYS A 84 -0.72 6.46 -19.19
C LYS A 84 0.33 5.34 -19.20
N LEU A 85 -0.08 4.12 -18.89
CA LEU A 85 0.82 2.96 -18.87
C LEU A 85 1.07 2.40 -20.27
N TYR A 86 0.06 2.38 -21.14
CA TYR A 86 0.15 1.73 -22.46
C TYR A 86 0.23 2.68 -23.66
N ASN A 87 0.02 4.00 -23.51
CA ASN A 87 0.21 4.95 -24.63
C ASN A 87 1.68 5.36 -24.84
N SER A 88 2.55 5.09 -23.88
CA SER A 88 4.00 5.29 -24.04
C SER A 88 4.62 3.98 -24.50
N ASP A 89 5.40 3.97 -25.61
CA ASP A 89 6.20 2.83 -26.10
C ASP A 89 7.29 2.36 -25.10
N THR A 90 7.24 2.84 -23.85
CA THR A 90 8.19 2.58 -22.78
C THR A 90 7.66 1.55 -21.79
N ASN A 91 8.56 0.91 -21.05
CA ASN A 91 8.22 -0.09 -20.04
C ASN A 91 7.23 0.51 -19.00
N PRO A 92 6.14 -0.19 -18.62
CA PRO A 92 5.19 0.30 -17.60
C PRO A 92 5.84 0.73 -16.28
N THR A 93 7.03 0.20 -15.97
CA THR A 93 7.82 0.55 -14.78
C THR A 93 8.49 1.93 -14.85
N ASP A 94 8.60 2.55 -16.03
CA ASP A 94 9.17 3.90 -16.18
C ASP A 94 8.23 4.98 -15.63
N PHE A 95 6.92 4.80 -15.81
CA PHE A 95 5.91 5.69 -15.25
C PHE A 95 5.97 5.69 -13.71
N THR A 96 6.21 4.52 -13.12
CA THR A 96 6.20 4.32 -11.67
C THR A 96 7.57 4.50 -11.04
N LYS A 97 8.64 4.53 -11.85
CA LYS A 97 10.05 4.55 -11.44
C LYS A 97 10.38 3.45 -10.43
N THR A 98 9.69 2.31 -10.52
CA THR A 98 9.88 1.19 -9.59
C THR A 98 10.90 0.16 -10.07
N GLY A 99 11.25 0.16 -11.36
CA GLY A 99 12.21 -0.79 -11.91
C GLY A 99 13.62 -0.60 -11.35
N SER A 100 14.35 -1.70 -11.15
CA SER A 100 15.77 -1.78 -10.74
C SER A 100 16.10 -1.31 -9.31
N ILE A 101 15.09 -1.13 -8.46
CA ILE A 101 15.30 -0.81 -7.03
C ILE A 101 15.96 -1.98 -6.33
N LEU A 102 15.58 -3.21 -6.66
CA LEU A 102 16.06 -4.40 -5.97
C LEU A 102 17.53 -4.67 -6.28
N GLN A 103 17.97 -4.45 -7.52
CA GLN A 103 19.37 -4.57 -7.94
C GLN A 103 20.33 -3.74 -7.09
N ASN A 104 19.89 -2.56 -6.64
CA ASN A 104 20.70 -1.64 -5.85
C ASN A 104 20.51 -1.78 -4.33
N SER A 105 19.50 -2.53 -3.89
CA SER A 105 19.13 -2.64 -2.47
C SER A 105 19.65 -3.92 -1.82
N ILE A 106 19.98 -4.95 -2.59
CA ILE A 106 20.53 -6.21 -2.06
C ILE A 106 22.03 -6.08 -1.86
N PHE A 107 22.47 -6.20 -0.59
CA PHE A 107 23.88 -6.18 -0.23
C PHE A 107 24.58 -7.53 -0.42
N MET A 108 23.82 -8.62 -0.38
CA MET A 108 24.38 -9.97 -0.45
C MET A 108 24.83 -10.32 -1.88
N PRO A 109 26.08 -10.76 -2.09
CA PRO A 109 26.54 -11.20 -3.40
C PRO A 109 25.75 -12.44 -3.86
N LYS A 110 25.42 -12.48 -5.16
CA LYS A 110 24.57 -13.54 -5.76
C LYS A 110 25.14 -14.95 -5.55
N ASP A 111 26.46 -15.07 -5.45
CA ASP A 111 27.17 -16.35 -5.32
C ASP A 111 27.01 -17.00 -3.93
N LEU A 112 26.59 -16.24 -2.91
CA LEU A 112 26.40 -16.73 -1.53
C LEU A 112 24.92 -17.02 -1.19
N ILE A 113 24.00 -16.80 -2.13
CA ILE A 113 22.57 -17.04 -1.93
C ILE A 113 22.30 -18.55 -1.94
N SER A 114 21.50 -19.04 -0.99
CA SER A 114 21.16 -20.46 -0.96
C SER A 114 20.35 -20.87 -2.20
N PRO A 115 20.44 -22.14 -2.67
CA PRO A 115 19.73 -22.56 -3.87
C PRO A 115 18.20 -22.45 -3.76
N GLU A 116 17.65 -22.59 -2.55
CA GLU A 116 16.23 -22.38 -2.28
C GLU A 116 15.83 -20.90 -2.40
N GLN A 117 16.63 -20.00 -1.84
CA GLN A 117 16.39 -18.55 -1.95
C GLN A 117 16.51 -18.07 -3.40
N LEU A 118 17.48 -18.60 -4.15
CA LEU A 118 17.64 -18.29 -5.56
C LEU A 118 16.41 -18.70 -6.38
N HIS A 119 15.81 -19.86 -6.07
CA HIS A 119 14.57 -20.31 -6.72
C HIS A 119 13.41 -19.34 -6.49
N ASN A 120 13.21 -18.91 -5.25
CA ASN A 120 12.14 -17.96 -4.88
C ASN A 120 12.37 -16.58 -5.51
N LEU A 121 13.61 -16.10 -5.53
CA LEU A 121 13.96 -14.82 -6.18
C LEU A 121 13.80 -14.89 -7.69
N LYS A 122 14.17 -16.00 -8.33
CA LYS A 122 13.93 -16.22 -9.77
C LYS A 122 12.45 -16.25 -10.13
N PHE A 123 11.61 -16.80 -9.24
CA PHE A 123 10.17 -16.78 -9.44
C PHE A 123 9.61 -15.35 -9.43
N MET A 124 10.09 -14.50 -8.51
CA MET A 124 9.63 -13.11 -8.40
C MET A 124 10.27 -12.18 -9.43
N PHE A 125 11.55 -12.37 -9.75
CA PHE A 125 12.36 -11.50 -10.61
C PHE A 125 13.09 -12.33 -11.69
N PRO A 126 12.37 -12.86 -12.70
CA PRO A 126 12.93 -13.78 -13.68
C PRO A 126 14.01 -13.14 -14.58
N ASN A 127 14.03 -11.81 -14.68
CA ASN A 127 14.99 -11.07 -15.51
C ASN A 127 16.22 -10.60 -14.73
N GLU A 128 16.27 -10.77 -13.41
CA GLU A 128 17.35 -10.23 -12.56
C GLU A 128 18.27 -11.31 -11.94
N PHE A 129 17.82 -12.57 -11.84
CA PHE A 129 18.53 -13.68 -11.18
C PHE A 129 18.61 -14.96 -12.00
#